data_AF-A0A258YD50-F1
#
_entry.id   AF-A0A258YD50-F1
#
_cell.length_a   1.000
_cell.length_b   1.000
_cell.length_c   1.000
_cell.angle_alpha   90.00
_cell.angle_beta   90.00
_cell.angle_gamma   90.00
#
_symmetry.space_group_name_H-M   'P 1'
#
loop_
_entity.id
_entity.type
_entity.pdbx_description
1 polymer ?
#
loop_
_entity_poly.entity_id
_entity_poly.type
_entity_poly.pdbx_seq_one_letter_code
_entity_poly.pdbx_strand_id
1 'polypeptide(L)'
;MKQFQILLYIGLLLVFSSCRSFRQLTAKDHTSASVSNKKLKSNKDPQFIEGIEVTPGSTMSSKHKTSTANTKKANTSKPNNPVSTGIFNTENASYLQLKFSVLVGVPVSQLDNIPLLEQMDKWWGTRYCMGGTTENCLDCSAFTQILYRDVYTIALPRTAQEQYQAAEIIGMDDLQEGDLVFFHTSGRSRKSITHVGVYLQNNKFVHAATSGGVMISDLKETYWSPKFRGGGRMKQQ
;
A
#
# COMPACT_ATOMS: atom_id res chain seq x y z
N MET A 1 -15.27 -6.75 -63.23
CA MET A 1 -13.97 -6.13 -62.91
C MET A 1 -13.88 -4.79 -63.62
N LYS A 2 -13.42 -3.74 -62.91
CA LYS A 2 -13.19 -2.35 -63.36
C LYS A 2 -14.43 -1.44 -63.51
N GLN A 3 -14.89 -0.84 -62.41
CA GLN A 3 -15.42 0.55 -62.38
C GLN A 3 -15.38 1.17 -60.95
N PHE A 4 -14.47 0.72 -60.06
CA PHE A 4 -14.43 1.16 -58.64
C PHE A 4 -13.20 2.00 -58.30
N GLN A 5 -12.84 2.97 -59.14
CA GLN A 5 -11.65 3.83 -58.94
C GLN A 5 -11.81 5.28 -59.47
N ILE A 6 -12.92 5.98 -59.20
CA ILE A 6 -13.02 7.44 -59.49
C ILE A 6 -13.84 8.18 -58.41
N LEU A 7 -13.51 8.00 -57.12
CA LEU A 7 -14.07 8.82 -56.03
C LEU A 7 -13.04 9.04 -54.90
N LEU A 8 -11.79 9.35 -55.25
CA LEU A 8 -10.71 9.58 -54.27
C LEU A 8 -9.93 10.89 -54.44
N TYR A 9 -10.46 11.90 -55.13
CA TYR A 9 -9.82 13.22 -55.18
C TYR A 9 -10.87 14.31 -55.43
N ILE A 10 -11.27 15.03 -54.38
CA ILE A 10 -11.67 16.44 -54.35
C ILE A 10 -11.79 16.82 -52.86
N GLY A 11 -11.06 17.84 -52.41
CA GLY A 11 -11.32 18.48 -51.11
C GLY A 11 -10.10 18.71 -50.20
N LEU A 12 -8.94 19.05 -50.77
CA LEU A 12 -7.82 19.67 -50.05
C LEU A 12 -8.12 21.18 -49.86
N LEU A 13 -7.69 21.74 -48.72
CA LEU A 13 -7.52 23.16 -48.36
C LEU A 13 -8.76 23.97 -47.94
N LEU A 14 -8.89 24.22 -46.62
CA LEU A 14 -8.96 25.59 -46.09
C LEU A 14 -8.31 25.65 -44.69
N VAL A 15 -7.34 26.55 -44.55
CA VAL A 15 -6.56 26.83 -43.34
C VAL A 15 -6.94 28.23 -42.82
N PHE A 16 -6.76 28.44 -41.51
CA PHE A 16 -6.67 29.71 -40.77
C PHE A 16 -7.93 30.57 -40.56
N SER A 17 -8.41 30.61 -39.31
CA SER A 17 -8.41 31.83 -38.48
C SER A 17 -9.32 31.66 -37.25
N SER A 18 -8.75 31.73 -36.05
CA SER A 18 -9.25 32.62 -34.98
C SER A 18 -8.36 32.53 -33.74
N CYS A 19 -7.62 33.62 -33.50
CA CYS A 19 -6.86 33.88 -32.28
C CYS A 19 -7.82 33.97 -31.07
N ARG A 20 -7.53 33.25 -29.98
CA ARG A 20 -8.07 33.57 -28.65
C ARG A 20 -7.04 34.37 -27.85
N SER A 21 -7.46 35.56 -27.45
CA SER A 21 -6.72 36.52 -26.63
C SER A 21 -6.44 35.95 -25.24
N PHE A 22 -5.16 35.82 -24.90
CA PHE A 22 -4.68 35.47 -23.58
C PHE A 22 -4.62 36.75 -22.74
N ARG A 23 -5.49 36.89 -21.73
CA ARG A 23 -5.36 37.94 -20.72
C ARG A 23 -4.37 37.48 -19.65
N GLN A 24 -3.22 38.14 -19.58
CA GLN A 24 -2.35 38.11 -18.40
C GLN A 24 -2.97 38.99 -17.32
N LEU A 25 -3.24 38.41 -16.15
CA LEU A 25 -3.47 39.15 -14.91
C LEU A 25 -2.14 39.21 -14.17
N THR A 26 -1.44 40.33 -14.29
CA THR A 26 -0.35 40.69 -13.37
C THR A 26 -0.93 41.66 -12.34
N ALA A 27 -1.28 41.12 -11.16
CA ALA A 27 -1.54 41.96 -10.00
C ALA A 27 -0.19 42.36 -9.40
N LYS A 28 0.06 43.67 -9.37
CA LYS A 28 1.21 44.30 -8.73
C LYS A 28 0.65 45.09 -7.56
N ASP A 29 0.66 44.52 -6.37
CA ASP A 29 0.28 45.23 -5.15
C ASP A 29 1.53 45.58 -4.34
N HIS A 30 1.83 46.87 -4.35
CA HIS A 30 2.60 47.55 -3.32
C HIS A 30 1.66 47.82 -2.15
N THR A 31 1.86 47.16 -1.02
CA THR A 31 1.36 47.69 0.26
C THR A 31 2.24 47.23 1.40
N SER A 32 3.16 48.12 1.78
CA SER A 32 3.74 48.16 3.11
C SER A 32 2.62 48.40 4.10
N ALA A 33 2.34 47.43 4.97
CA ALA A 33 1.51 47.64 6.14
C ALA A 33 2.26 47.11 7.36
N SER A 34 2.58 48.05 8.24
CA SER A 34 3.23 47.88 9.53
C SER A 34 2.56 46.80 10.39
N VAL A 35 3.34 45.79 10.78
CA VAL A 35 2.95 44.86 11.85
C VAL A 35 3.07 45.61 13.18
N SER A 36 1.93 46.03 13.71
CA SER A 36 1.80 46.50 15.08
C SER A 36 1.76 45.30 16.02
N ASN A 37 2.69 45.30 16.97
CA ASN A 37 2.78 44.36 18.10
C ASN A 37 1.47 44.37 18.91
N LYS A 38 0.83 43.21 19.05
CA LYS A 38 -0.09 42.96 20.17
C LYS A 38 0.18 41.60 20.82
N LYS A 39 0.82 41.71 21.97
CA LYS A 39 1.11 40.73 23.02
C LYS A 39 -0.11 39.85 23.37
N LEU A 40 0.07 38.53 23.30
CA LEU A 40 -0.75 37.53 23.99
C LEU A 40 0.19 36.61 24.79
N LYS A 41 -0.02 36.59 26.12
CA LYS A 41 0.63 35.71 27.09
C LYS A 41 -0.14 34.39 27.17
N SER A 42 0.56 33.26 26.98
CA SER A 42 0.25 31.93 27.55
C SER A 42 1.42 31.00 27.16
N ASN A 43 2.44 30.86 28.01
CA ASN A 43 2.63 29.81 29.01
C ASN A 43 2.99 28.42 28.42
N LYS A 44 4.22 28.00 28.79
CA LYS A 44 4.96 26.76 28.53
C LYS A 44 5.60 26.59 27.14
N ASP A 45 6.85 27.01 27.06
CA ASP A 45 7.83 26.39 26.17
C ASP A 45 7.94 24.89 26.51
N PRO A 46 7.98 23.98 25.53
CA PRO A 46 8.32 22.59 25.78
C PRO A 46 9.79 22.53 26.21
N GLN A 47 10.03 22.25 27.49
CA GLN A 47 11.35 21.89 28.00
C GLN A 47 11.62 20.44 27.61
N PHE A 48 12.67 20.21 26.83
CA PHE A 48 13.21 18.87 26.65
C PHE A 48 13.73 18.37 27.99
N ILE A 49 13.45 17.11 28.32
CA ILE A 49 14.06 16.46 29.49
C ILE A 49 15.52 16.16 29.10
N GLU A 50 16.46 16.93 29.65
CA GLU A 50 17.89 16.66 29.45
C GLU A 50 18.28 15.36 30.17
N GLY A 51 19.11 14.53 29.52
CA GLY A 51 19.65 13.28 30.11
C GLY A 51 19.17 11.96 29.49
N ILE A 52 18.42 11.98 28.38
CA ILE A 52 18.14 10.77 27.58
C ILE A 52 19.02 10.78 26.35
N GLU A 53 20.32 10.60 26.56
CA GLU A 53 21.27 10.30 25.50
C GLU A 53 21.33 8.78 25.31
N VAL A 54 20.81 8.30 24.18
CA VAL A 54 20.93 6.90 23.77
C VAL A 54 22.21 6.72 22.97
N THR A 55 23.32 6.61 23.68
CA THR A 55 24.58 6.12 23.10
C THR A 55 24.50 4.58 23.01
N PRO A 56 24.71 3.94 21.86
CA PRO A 56 24.68 2.49 21.78
C PRO A 56 25.84 1.91 22.59
N GLY A 57 25.55 1.24 23.70
CA GLY A 57 26.54 0.40 24.41
C GLY A 57 26.72 0.61 25.92
N SER A 58 25.91 1.40 26.62
CA SER A 58 25.98 1.45 28.10
C SER A 58 24.61 1.41 28.76
N THR A 59 24.44 0.46 29.69
CA THR A 59 23.26 0.36 30.55
C THR A 59 23.41 1.32 31.74
N MET A 60 22.51 2.28 31.88
CA MET A 60 22.42 3.13 33.06
C MET A 60 21.39 2.54 34.04
N SER A 61 21.86 2.12 35.22
CA SER A 61 21.02 1.65 36.32
C SER A 61 20.52 2.85 37.12
N SER A 62 19.22 3.16 37.00
CA SER A 62 18.58 4.19 37.83
C SER A 62 18.35 3.63 39.24
N LYS A 63 19.11 4.15 40.21
CA LYS A 63 18.96 3.85 41.63
C LYS A 63 17.99 4.86 42.25
N HIS A 64 16.70 4.77 41.91
CA HIS A 64 15.68 5.52 42.64
C HIS A 64 15.15 4.69 43.81
N LYS A 65 15.40 5.19 45.03
CA LYS A 65 14.95 4.59 46.29
C LYS A 65 13.49 4.98 46.51
N THR A 66 12.56 4.10 46.15
CA THR A 66 11.13 4.29 46.43
C THR A 66 10.83 3.85 47.85
N SER A 67 10.26 4.76 48.65
CA SER A 67 9.80 4.53 50.01
C SER A 67 8.64 3.55 50.06
N THR A 68 8.75 2.60 50.99
CA THR A 68 7.76 1.59 51.37
C THR A 68 6.41 2.20 51.72
N ALA A 69 5.35 1.77 51.03
CA ALA A 69 3.97 1.92 51.48
C ALA A 69 3.26 0.56 51.44
N ASN A 70 3.06 -0.02 52.62
CA ASN A 70 2.21 -1.18 52.87
C ASN A 70 0.75 -0.83 52.52
N THR A 71 0.14 -1.51 51.55
CA THR A 71 -1.33 -1.63 51.50
C THR A 71 -1.75 -3.02 51.04
N LYS A 72 -2.83 -3.47 51.66
CA LYS A 72 -3.33 -4.83 51.83
C LYS A 72 -3.78 -5.52 50.53
N LYS A 73 -3.62 -6.85 50.57
CA LYS A 73 -4.27 -7.91 49.80
C LYS A 73 -5.77 -7.65 49.57
N ALA A 74 -6.20 -7.70 48.31
CA ALA A 74 -7.59 -7.92 47.91
C ALA A 74 -7.62 -8.91 46.73
N ASN A 75 -8.24 -10.07 46.97
CA ASN A 75 -8.61 -11.05 45.95
C ASN A 75 -9.94 -10.64 45.34
N THR A 76 -10.06 -10.57 44.01
CA THR A 76 -11.34 -10.84 43.33
C THR A 76 -11.17 -11.22 41.86
N SER A 77 -11.71 -12.41 41.54
CA SER A 77 -12.30 -12.88 40.27
C SER A 77 -11.48 -12.90 38.98
N LYS A 78 -11.00 -14.12 38.68
CA LYS A 78 -10.59 -14.69 37.40
C LYS A 78 -11.79 -14.83 36.43
N PRO A 79 -11.68 -14.50 35.13
CA PRO A 79 -12.41 -15.20 34.10
C PRO A 79 -11.55 -16.36 33.61
N ASN A 80 -12.00 -17.59 33.91
CA ASN A 80 -11.49 -18.80 33.28
C ASN A 80 -11.99 -18.85 31.85
N ASN A 81 -11.08 -18.88 30.87
CA ASN A 81 -11.22 -19.62 29.62
C ASN A 81 -9.82 -19.73 29.00
N PRO A 82 -9.12 -20.88 29.11
CA PRO A 82 -7.92 -21.09 28.34
C PRO A 82 -8.35 -21.49 26.93
N VAL A 83 -8.51 -20.50 26.04
CA VAL A 83 -8.40 -20.82 24.62
C VAL A 83 -6.93 -21.14 24.40
N SER A 84 -6.68 -22.40 24.05
CA SER A 84 -5.39 -22.92 23.63
C SER A 84 -5.02 -22.30 22.28
N THR A 85 -4.67 -21.01 22.27
CA THR A 85 -3.79 -20.45 21.25
C THR A 85 -2.38 -20.84 21.65
N GLY A 86 -1.73 -21.64 20.80
CA GLY A 86 -0.35 -22.06 20.99
C GLY A 86 0.56 -20.89 21.37
N ILE A 87 1.51 -21.18 22.24
CA ILE A 87 2.48 -20.21 22.76
C ILE A 87 3.35 -19.73 21.60
N PHE A 88 2.88 -18.73 20.87
CA PHE A 88 3.74 -17.84 20.11
C PHE A 88 4.25 -16.79 21.10
N ASN A 89 5.53 -16.86 21.39
CA ASN A 89 6.22 -15.82 22.13
C ASN A 89 6.24 -14.58 21.22
N THR A 90 5.22 -13.73 21.34
CA THR A 90 5.12 -12.43 20.67
C THR A 90 6.39 -11.60 20.88
N GLU A 91 7.13 -11.85 21.98
CA GLU A 91 8.44 -11.24 22.23
C GLU A 91 9.55 -11.62 21.23
N ASN A 92 9.38 -12.71 20.45
CA ASN A 92 10.36 -13.19 19.47
C ASN A 92 9.97 -12.88 18.02
N ALA A 93 8.94 -12.08 17.78
CA ALA A 93 8.53 -11.71 16.42
C ALA A 93 9.66 -10.95 15.69
N SER A 94 9.91 -11.30 14.44
CA SER A 94 10.90 -10.59 13.63
C SER A 94 10.45 -9.15 13.36
N TYR A 95 11.40 -8.27 13.05
CA TYR A 95 11.09 -6.89 12.65
C TYR A 95 10.10 -6.83 11.47
N LEU A 96 10.23 -7.74 10.50
CA LEU A 96 9.32 -7.82 9.35
C LEU A 96 7.89 -8.18 9.77
N GLN A 97 7.74 -9.16 10.66
CA GLN A 97 6.42 -9.52 11.20
C GLN A 97 5.79 -8.35 11.95
N LEU A 98 6.57 -7.63 12.76
CA LEU A 98 6.08 -6.43 13.45
C LEU A 98 5.67 -5.33 12.47
N LYS A 99 6.53 -5.01 11.50
CA LYS A 99 6.24 -4.01 10.44
C LYS A 99 4.93 -4.33 9.72
N PHE A 100 4.78 -5.56 9.22
CA PHE A 100 3.61 -5.93 8.44
C PHE A 100 2.38 -6.22 9.30
N SER A 101 2.51 -6.58 10.57
CA SER A 101 1.37 -6.70 11.48
C SER A 101 0.62 -5.39 11.63
N VAL A 102 1.35 -4.27 11.73
CA VAL A 102 0.78 -2.93 11.79
C VAL A 102 0.14 -2.53 10.47
N LEU A 103 0.81 -2.80 9.34
CA LEU A 103 0.31 -2.42 8.01
C LEU A 103 -0.92 -3.23 7.58
N VAL A 104 -0.94 -4.53 7.90
CA VAL A 104 -2.03 -5.44 7.54
C VAL A 104 -3.17 -5.37 8.58
N GLY A 105 -2.86 -5.04 9.83
CA GLY A 105 -3.81 -4.98 10.93
C GLY A 105 -4.21 -6.37 11.44
N VAL A 106 -3.25 -7.28 11.53
CA VAL A 106 -3.41 -8.65 12.05
C VAL A 106 -2.36 -8.93 13.12
N PRO A 107 -2.61 -9.82 14.09
CA PRO A 107 -1.59 -10.19 15.07
C PRO A 107 -0.39 -10.85 14.37
N VAL A 108 0.82 -10.65 14.93
CA VAL A 108 2.06 -11.23 14.37
C VAL A 108 2.02 -12.75 14.23
N SER A 109 1.20 -13.43 15.04
CA SER A 109 1.01 -14.89 14.99
C SER A 109 0.32 -15.37 13.70
N GLN A 110 -0.33 -14.47 12.95
CA GLN A 110 -0.94 -14.77 11.66
C GLN A 110 -0.01 -14.47 10.47
N LEU A 111 1.17 -13.89 10.71
CA LEU A 111 2.15 -13.57 9.67
C LEU A 111 3.29 -14.58 9.71
N ASP A 112 3.00 -15.82 9.29
CA ASP A 112 3.94 -16.94 9.27
C ASP A 112 4.64 -17.13 7.91
N ASN A 113 4.11 -16.55 6.84
CA ASN A 113 4.72 -16.56 5.50
C ASN A 113 5.91 -15.59 5.38
N ILE A 114 7.01 -15.93 6.04
CA ILE A 114 8.23 -15.11 6.07
C ILE A 114 8.77 -14.77 4.68
N PRO A 115 8.85 -15.70 3.69
CA PRO A 115 9.35 -15.37 2.36
C PRO A 115 8.51 -14.29 1.66
N LEU A 116 7.18 -14.30 1.87
CA LEU A 116 6.32 -13.23 1.36
C LEU A 116 6.66 -11.87 2.01
N LEU A 117 6.85 -11.83 3.33
CA LEU A 117 7.22 -10.61 4.04
C LEU A 117 8.57 -10.06 3.56
N GLU A 118 9.56 -10.93 3.34
CA GLU A 118 10.88 -10.56 2.82
C GLU A 118 10.78 -9.96 1.42
N GLN A 119 10.00 -10.57 0.52
CA GLN A 119 9.80 -10.01 -0.82
C GLN A 119 9.02 -8.69 -0.79
N MET A 120 7.99 -8.60 0.06
CA MET A 120 7.26 -7.35 0.25
C MET A 120 8.17 -6.23 0.76
N ASP A 121 9.07 -6.52 1.69
CA ASP A 121 10.03 -5.55 2.22
C ASP A 121 11.07 -5.14 1.18
N LYS A 122 11.64 -6.12 0.47
CA LYS A 122 12.62 -5.90 -0.61
C LYS A 122 12.10 -4.91 -1.66
N TRP A 123 10.85 -5.10 -2.08
CA TRP A 123 10.24 -4.30 -3.15
C TRP A 123 9.50 -3.06 -2.64
N TRP A 124 9.46 -2.84 -1.32
CA TRP A 124 8.64 -1.81 -0.72
C TRP A 124 8.96 -0.41 -1.28
N GLY A 125 7.93 0.28 -1.77
CA GLY A 125 8.06 1.62 -2.35
C GLY A 125 8.68 1.68 -3.75
N THR A 126 9.07 0.56 -4.37
CA THR A 126 9.59 0.58 -5.74
C THR A 126 8.57 1.22 -6.69
N ARG A 127 9.02 2.21 -7.47
CA ARG A 127 8.15 3.04 -8.31
C ARG A 127 7.43 2.23 -9.38
N TYR A 128 6.21 2.64 -9.70
CA TYR A 128 5.47 2.06 -10.82
C TYR A 128 6.01 2.53 -12.19
N CYS A 129 6.18 1.58 -13.11
CA CYS A 129 6.39 1.80 -14.54
C CYS A 129 5.58 0.80 -15.35
N MET A 130 4.73 1.26 -16.26
CA MET A 130 4.04 0.37 -17.20
C MET A 130 5.06 -0.47 -17.99
N GLY A 131 4.94 -1.79 -17.97
CA GLY A 131 5.88 -2.70 -18.64
C GLY A 131 7.17 -2.97 -17.87
N GLY A 132 7.43 -2.26 -16.76
CA GLY A 132 8.67 -2.39 -15.99
C GLY A 132 8.79 -3.72 -15.26
N THR A 133 10.02 -4.20 -15.11
CA THR A 133 10.35 -5.49 -14.48
C THR A 133 11.65 -5.44 -13.65
N THR A 134 12.06 -4.26 -13.20
CA THR A 134 13.37 -4.04 -12.54
C THR A 134 13.20 -3.42 -11.16
N GLU A 135 14.23 -3.48 -10.33
CA GLU A 135 14.25 -2.87 -8.98
C GLU A 135 14.12 -1.33 -9.02
N ASN A 136 14.43 -0.68 -10.15
CA ASN A 136 14.23 0.75 -10.32
C ASN A 136 12.75 1.11 -10.55
N CYS A 137 12.04 0.28 -11.31
CA CYS A 137 10.59 0.35 -11.43
C CYS A 137 9.97 -0.89 -12.09
N LEU A 138 8.73 -1.18 -11.68
CA LEU A 138 7.94 -2.32 -12.17
C LEU A 138 6.44 -2.01 -12.29
N ASP A 139 5.70 -2.81 -13.05
CA ASP A 139 4.23 -2.76 -13.05
C ASP A 139 3.59 -3.78 -12.11
N CYS A 140 2.26 -3.69 -11.98
CA CYS A 140 1.47 -4.54 -11.09
C CYS A 140 1.62 -6.04 -11.40
N SER A 141 1.55 -6.41 -12.68
CA SER A 141 1.65 -7.81 -13.11
C SER A 141 3.07 -8.38 -13.05
N ALA A 142 4.09 -7.55 -13.27
CA ALA A 142 5.48 -7.94 -13.07
C ALA A 142 5.77 -8.16 -11.57
N PHE A 143 5.21 -7.33 -10.70
CA PHE A 143 5.34 -7.51 -9.26
C PHE A 143 4.70 -8.82 -8.78
N THR A 144 3.49 -9.14 -9.24
CA THR A 144 2.86 -10.43 -8.90
C THR A 144 3.64 -11.61 -9.47
N GLN A 145 4.20 -11.51 -10.68
CA GLN A 145 5.11 -12.54 -11.24
C GLN A 145 6.30 -12.80 -10.31
N ILE A 146 6.92 -11.75 -9.79
CA ILE A 146 8.06 -11.86 -8.88
C ILE A 146 7.66 -12.55 -7.57
N LEU A 147 6.58 -12.09 -6.93
CA LEU A 147 6.08 -12.71 -5.69
C LEU A 147 5.74 -14.19 -5.91
N TYR A 148 5.01 -14.52 -6.98
CA TYR A 148 4.62 -15.89 -7.25
C TYR A 148 5.79 -16.81 -7.59
N ARG A 149 6.78 -16.32 -8.33
CA ARG A 149 8.00 -17.07 -8.62
C ARG A 149 8.83 -17.32 -7.36
N ASP A 150 9.05 -16.29 -6.56
CA ASP A 150 10.03 -16.33 -5.47
C ASP A 150 9.45 -16.91 -4.17
N VAL A 151 8.14 -16.78 -3.96
CA VAL A 151 7.45 -17.27 -2.75
C VAL A 151 6.72 -18.60 -3.00
N TYR A 152 6.00 -18.70 -4.12
CA TYR A 152 5.11 -19.83 -4.39
C TYR A 152 5.66 -20.80 -5.44
N THR A 153 6.81 -20.50 -6.05
CA THR A 153 7.41 -21.31 -7.13
C THR A 153 6.46 -21.52 -8.33
N ILE A 154 5.56 -20.56 -8.58
CA ILE A 154 4.57 -20.61 -9.67
C ILE A 154 4.90 -19.54 -10.70
N ALA A 155 4.97 -19.93 -11.97
CA ALA A 155 5.13 -18.99 -13.07
C ALA A 155 3.78 -18.37 -13.46
N LEU A 156 3.68 -17.04 -13.39
CA LEU A 156 2.50 -16.30 -13.85
C LEU A 156 2.70 -15.76 -15.28
N PRO A 157 1.62 -15.65 -16.09
CA PRO A 157 1.63 -14.88 -17.32
C PRO A 157 2.00 -13.40 -17.11
N ARG A 158 2.38 -12.71 -18.19
CA ARG A 158 2.98 -11.36 -18.09
C ARG A 158 1.97 -10.28 -17.75
N THR A 159 0.74 -10.37 -18.24
CA THR A 159 -0.26 -9.30 -18.06
C THR A 159 -1.28 -9.67 -16.99
N ALA A 160 -1.83 -8.65 -16.32
CA ALA A 160 -2.91 -8.85 -15.33
C ALA A 160 -4.13 -9.57 -15.93
N GLN A 161 -4.42 -9.34 -17.21
CA GLN A 161 -5.52 -9.99 -17.92
C GLN A 161 -5.27 -11.48 -18.15
N GLU A 162 -4.06 -11.87 -18.54
CA GLU A 162 -3.69 -13.28 -18.71
C GLU A 162 -3.62 -14.00 -17.35
N GLN A 163 -3.11 -13.33 -16.31
CA GLN A 163 -3.11 -13.88 -14.94
C GLN A 163 -4.54 -14.16 -14.46
N TYR A 164 -5.48 -13.26 -14.72
CA TYR A 164 -6.90 -13.48 -14.42
C TYR A 164 -7.49 -14.67 -15.19
N GLN A 165 -7.13 -14.84 -16.46
CA GLN A 165 -7.61 -15.95 -17.29
C GLN A 165 -7.02 -17.30 -16.88
N ALA A 166 -5.81 -17.31 -16.31
CA ALA A 166 -5.13 -18.52 -15.85
C ALA A 166 -5.57 -18.97 -14.44
N ALA A 167 -6.18 -18.08 -13.65
CA ALA A 167 -6.58 -18.35 -12.28
C ALA A 167 -7.97 -18.99 -12.17
N GLU A 168 -8.17 -19.78 -11.12
CA GLU A 168 -9.50 -20.17 -10.66
C GLU A 168 -10.16 -19.01 -9.93
N ILE A 169 -11.37 -18.60 -10.32
CA ILE A 169 -12.02 -17.41 -9.76
C ILE A 169 -12.55 -17.69 -8.35
N ILE A 170 -12.16 -16.82 -7.41
CA ILE A 170 -12.51 -16.90 -5.98
C ILE A 170 -13.38 -15.70 -5.59
N GLY A 171 -14.41 -15.96 -4.78
CA GLY A 171 -15.25 -14.92 -4.18
C GLY A 171 -14.50 -14.11 -3.12
N MET A 172 -14.96 -12.89 -2.83
CA MET A 172 -14.28 -12.02 -1.85
C MET A 172 -14.20 -12.66 -0.45
N ASP A 173 -15.23 -13.41 -0.06
CA ASP A 173 -15.32 -14.05 1.26
C ASP A 173 -14.44 -15.30 1.38
N ASP A 174 -13.97 -15.85 0.25
CA ASP A 174 -13.15 -17.07 0.18
C ASP A 174 -11.66 -16.78 -0.07
N LEU A 175 -11.29 -15.49 -0.11
CA LEU A 175 -9.92 -15.03 -0.31
C LEU A 175 -9.00 -15.48 0.82
N GLN A 176 -7.87 -16.06 0.43
CA GLN A 176 -6.81 -16.51 1.33
C GLN A 176 -5.48 -15.84 0.94
N GLU A 177 -4.56 -15.78 1.89
CA GLU A 177 -3.23 -15.21 1.65
C GLU A 177 -2.59 -15.86 0.43
N GLY A 178 -2.05 -15.02 -0.45
CA GLY A 178 -1.44 -15.46 -1.70
C GLY A 178 -2.38 -15.41 -2.90
N ASP A 179 -3.71 -15.39 -2.73
CA ASP A 179 -4.63 -15.23 -3.86
C ASP A 179 -4.39 -13.93 -4.62
N LEU A 180 -4.57 -13.94 -5.94
CA LEU A 180 -4.54 -12.72 -6.73
C LEU A 180 -5.85 -11.96 -6.58
N VAL A 181 -5.78 -10.64 -6.51
CA VAL A 181 -6.95 -9.76 -6.54
C VAL A 181 -6.91 -8.88 -7.77
N PHE A 182 -8.02 -8.84 -8.51
CA PHE A 182 -8.07 -8.23 -9.84
C PHE A 182 -8.99 -7.03 -9.87
N PHE A 183 -8.59 -6.00 -10.61
CA PHE A 183 -9.32 -4.74 -10.67
C PHE A 183 -9.42 -4.17 -12.08
N HIS A 184 -10.43 -3.33 -12.25
CA HIS A 184 -10.62 -2.46 -13.40
C HIS A 184 -10.39 -1.00 -13.00
N THR A 185 -9.17 -0.50 -13.24
CA THR A 185 -8.70 0.85 -12.90
C THR A 185 -8.61 1.79 -14.09
N SER A 186 -8.68 1.30 -15.34
CA SER A 186 -8.58 2.13 -16.55
C SER A 186 -9.82 2.06 -17.44
N GLY A 187 -10.42 3.20 -17.74
CA GLY A 187 -11.72 3.33 -18.42
C GLY A 187 -11.78 2.98 -19.91
N ARG A 188 -10.78 2.30 -20.49
CA ARG A 188 -10.79 1.95 -21.93
C ARG A 188 -11.78 0.82 -22.29
N SER A 189 -12.12 -0.06 -21.35
CA SER A 189 -13.17 -1.08 -21.52
C SER A 189 -13.58 -1.69 -20.19
N ARG A 190 -14.86 -1.59 -19.78
CA ARG A 190 -15.36 -2.09 -18.47
C ARG A 190 -15.11 -3.58 -18.20
N LYS A 191 -14.77 -4.35 -19.24
CA LYS A 191 -14.59 -5.81 -19.16
C LYS A 191 -13.13 -6.25 -18.97
N SER A 192 -12.15 -5.38 -19.19
CA SER A 192 -10.74 -5.78 -19.07
C SER A 192 -10.21 -5.61 -17.65
N ILE A 193 -9.43 -6.58 -17.20
CA ILE A 193 -8.59 -6.45 -16.01
C ILE A 193 -7.40 -5.55 -16.35
N THR A 194 -7.18 -4.51 -15.55
CA THR A 194 -6.13 -3.51 -15.80
C THR A 194 -5.18 -3.36 -14.62
N HIS A 195 -5.43 -4.06 -13.52
CA HIS A 195 -4.60 -4.03 -12.33
C HIS A 195 -4.74 -5.33 -11.55
N VAL A 196 -3.68 -5.72 -10.87
CA VAL A 196 -3.61 -6.94 -10.05
C VAL A 196 -2.77 -6.68 -8.79
N GLY A 197 -3.07 -7.41 -7.72
CA GLY A 197 -2.26 -7.48 -6.51
C GLY A 197 -2.33 -8.87 -5.88
N VAL A 198 -1.59 -9.09 -4.79
CA VAL A 198 -1.63 -10.31 -3.99
C VAL A 198 -2.37 -10.03 -2.68
N TYR A 199 -3.42 -10.79 -2.41
CA TYR A 199 -4.17 -10.74 -1.16
C TYR A 199 -3.28 -11.20 -0.01
N LEU A 200 -3.35 -10.44 1.08
CA LEU A 200 -2.68 -10.75 2.32
C LEU A 200 -3.72 -11.34 3.26
N GLN A 201 -4.22 -10.52 4.18
CA GLN A 201 -5.24 -10.85 5.16
C GLN A 201 -6.02 -9.58 5.49
N ASN A 202 -7.16 -9.71 6.17
CA ASN A 202 -7.93 -8.55 6.66
C ASN A 202 -8.28 -7.51 5.56
N ASN A 203 -8.71 -7.98 4.39
CA ASN A 203 -9.02 -7.14 3.22
C ASN A 203 -7.83 -6.37 2.65
N LYS A 204 -6.60 -6.65 3.10
CA LYS A 204 -5.39 -6.01 2.61
C LYS A 204 -4.79 -6.80 1.47
N PHE A 205 -4.17 -6.06 0.54
CA PHE A 205 -3.44 -6.64 -0.57
C PHE A 205 -2.23 -5.79 -0.89
N VAL A 206 -1.14 -6.44 -1.31
CA VAL A 206 0.08 -5.78 -1.76
C VAL A 206 0.08 -5.68 -3.28
N HIS A 207 0.51 -4.52 -3.80
CA HIS A 207 0.57 -4.29 -5.25
C HIS A 207 1.51 -3.14 -5.60
N ALA A 208 1.94 -3.05 -6.87
CA ALA A 208 2.61 -1.87 -7.39
C ALA A 208 1.58 -0.82 -7.85
N ALA A 209 1.46 0.29 -7.13
CA ALA A 209 0.52 1.38 -7.38
C ALA A 209 1.15 2.52 -8.19
N THR A 210 0.37 3.15 -9.08
CA THR A 210 0.83 4.31 -9.85
C THR A 210 1.17 5.53 -8.98
N SER A 211 0.54 5.67 -7.81
CA SER A 211 0.71 6.83 -6.91
C SER A 211 1.83 6.66 -5.89
N GLY A 212 2.09 5.44 -5.42
CA GLY A 212 2.96 5.17 -4.26
C GLY A 212 3.99 4.05 -4.47
N GLY A 213 4.07 3.47 -5.67
CA GLY A 213 4.91 2.30 -5.90
C GLY A 213 4.35 1.06 -5.21
N VAL A 214 5.22 0.12 -4.85
CA VAL A 214 4.82 -1.09 -4.12
C VAL A 214 4.35 -0.72 -2.71
N MET A 215 3.10 -1.01 -2.43
CA MET A 215 2.44 -0.65 -1.17
C MET A 215 1.31 -1.64 -0.84
N ILE A 216 0.75 -1.51 0.36
CA ILE A 216 -0.45 -2.21 0.78
C ILE A 216 -1.63 -1.26 0.69
N SER A 217 -2.74 -1.73 0.14
CA SER A 217 -4.04 -1.05 0.15
C SER A 217 -5.12 -1.95 0.74
N ASP A 218 -6.28 -1.37 1.05
CA ASP A 218 -7.47 -2.09 1.51
C ASP A 218 -8.53 -2.23 0.40
N LEU A 219 -9.04 -3.44 0.19
CA LEU A 219 -10.12 -3.74 -0.75
C LEU A 219 -11.41 -2.95 -0.45
N LYS A 220 -11.61 -2.55 0.80
CA LYS A 220 -12.77 -1.78 1.27
C LYS A 220 -12.62 -0.27 1.10
N GLU A 221 -11.46 0.23 0.69
CA GLU A 221 -11.30 1.65 0.35
C GLU A 221 -12.28 2.06 -0.76
N THR A 222 -12.77 3.29 -0.67
CA THR A 222 -13.70 3.88 -1.65
C THR A 222 -13.16 3.85 -3.08
N TYR A 223 -11.84 3.86 -3.24
CA TYR A 223 -11.19 3.74 -4.54
C TYR A 223 -11.22 2.29 -5.07
N TRP A 224 -10.88 1.30 -4.24
CA TRP A 224 -10.67 -0.09 -4.67
C TRP A 224 -11.96 -0.90 -4.74
N SER A 225 -12.87 -0.73 -3.79
CA SER A 225 -14.12 -1.48 -3.72
C SER A 225 -14.93 -1.48 -5.03
N PRO A 226 -15.25 -0.34 -5.68
CA PRO A 226 -15.99 -0.33 -6.94
C PRO A 226 -15.19 -0.87 -8.15
N LYS A 227 -13.87 -1.00 -8.00
CA LYS A 227 -12.95 -1.45 -9.06
C LYS A 227 -12.64 -2.94 -8.97
N PHE A 228 -12.95 -3.59 -7.85
CA PHE A 228 -12.74 -5.01 -7.65
C PHE A 228 -13.55 -5.83 -8.68
N ARG A 229 -12.92 -6.87 -9.23
CA ARG A 229 -13.52 -7.75 -10.25
C ARG A 229 -13.50 -9.23 -9.87
N GLY A 230 -12.76 -9.60 -8.83
CA GLY A 230 -12.71 -10.96 -8.32
C GLY A 230 -11.35 -11.31 -7.73
N GLY A 231 -11.33 -12.37 -6.93
CA GLY A 231 -10.11 -13.08 -6.54
C GLY A 231 -9.74 -14.13 -7.58
N GLY A 232 -8.50 -14.59 -7.56
CA GLY A 232 -8.12 -15.78 -8.29
C GLY A 232 -6.98 -16.55 -7.64
N ARG A 233 -7.13 -17.88 -7.62
CA ARG A 233 -6.16 -18.81 -7.04
C ARG A 233 -5.49 -19.60 -8.15
N MET A 234 -4.16 -19.68 -8.09
CA MET A 234 -3.40 -20.48 -9.05
C MET A 234 -3.38 -21.94 -8.62
N LYS A 235 -3.57 -22.84 -9.58
CA LYS A 235 -3.37 -24.28 -9.34
C LYS A 235 -1.88 -24.55 -9.19
N GLN A 236 -1.50 -25.26 -8.14
CA GLN A 236 -0.14 -25.79 -8.00
C GLN A 236 0.07 -26.84 -9.10
N GLN A 237 1.22 -26.79 -9.77
CA GLN A 237 1.62 -27.76 -10.78
C GLN A 237 2.33 -28.94 -10.13
#